data_AF-K1UJW7-F1
#
_entry.id   AF-K1UJW7-F1
#
_cell.length_a   1.000
_cell.length_b   1.000
_cell.length_c   1.000
_cell.angle_alpha   90.00
_cell.angle_beta   90.00
_cell.angle_gamma   90.00
#
_symmetry.space_group_name_H-M   'P 1'
#
loop_
_entity.id
_entity.type
_entity.pdbx_description
1 polymer ?
#
loop_
_entity_poly.entity_id
_entity_poly.type
_entity_poly.pdbx_seq_one_letter_code
_entity_poly.pdbx_strand_id
1 'polypeptide(L)'
;MENKLEQLTRKLYDEGLEKGRAEADRVLAEARKEAERIVAEAHAEADSIVRKAQAKAEDVGKNTMTEIALAGRQAVAKIKSEIASLIVARTTSEGVKKASLDPDFIREMLLAVARNWNGAEGGKVELEALLPEAERKTLDAAFEKSAKELLAAGVEVGWSKEVKTGFRVGAKEGGYYISFSDADLEALLSGYLREKVSRMLFKADK
;
A
#
# COMPACT_ATOMS: atom_id res chain seq x y z
N MET A 1 -32.25 -99.29 -43.54
CA MET A 1 -31.93 -98.60 -42.26
C MET A 1 -30.95 -97.44 -42.47
N GLU A 2 -30.08 -97.46 -43.48
CA GLU A 2 -29.14 -96.36 -43.82
C GLU A 2 -29.79 -94.98 -44.04
N ASN A 3 -30.92 -94.92 -44.75
CA ASN A 3 -31.56 -93.65 -45.14
C ASN A 3 -32.10 -92.80 -43.95
N LYS A 4 -32.44 -93.44 -42.82
CA LYS A 4 -32.86 -92.72 -41.60
C LYS A 4 -31.68 -92.13 -40.83
N LEU A 5 -30.53 -92.78 -40.88
CA LEU A 5 -29.32 -92.30 -40.19
C LEU A 5 -28.78 -91.05 -40.89
N GLU A 6 -28.66 -91.07 -42.22
CA GLU A 6 -28.25 -89.90 -43.01
C GLU A 6 -29.18 -88.70 -42.83
N GLN A 7 -30.49 -88.93 -42.74
CA GLN A 7 -31.47 -87.87 -42.48
C GLN A 7 -31.28 -87.23 -41.09
N LEU A 8 -31.03 -88.05 -40.06
CA LEU A 8 -30.72 -87.58 -38.70
C LEU A 8 -29.39 -86.82 -38.67
N THR A 9 -28.37 -87.28 -39.38
CA THR A 9 -27.07 -86.59 -39.47
C THR A 9 -27.18 -85.24 -40.17
N ARG A 10 -27.92 -85.15 -41.28
CA ARG A 10 -28.18 -83.87 -41.96
C ARG A 10 -28.95 -82.91 -41.07
N LYS A 11 -30.01 -83.39 -40.42
CA LYS A 11 -30.82 -82.56 -39.53
C LYS A 11 -30.01 -82.04 -38.33
N LEU A 12 -29.16 -82.87 -37.74
CA LEU A 12 -28.27 -82.47 -36.64
C LEU A 12 -27.22 -81.45 -37.11
N TYR A 13 -26.70 -81.60 -38.34
CA TYR A 13 -25.78 -80.66 -38.95
C TYR A 13 -26.44 -79.31 -39.21
N ASP A 14 -27.64 -79.30 -39.80
CA ASP A 14 -28.40 -78.08 -40.08
C ASP A 14 -28.80 -77.35 -38.79
N GLU A 15 -29.28 -78.08 -37.77
CA GLU A 15 -29.58 -77.53 -36.45
C GLU A 15 -28.32 -76.99 -35.75
N GLY A 16 -27.17 -77.66 -35.91
CA GLY A 16 -25.88 -77.18 -35.39
C GLY A 16 -25.41 -75.92 -36.11
N LEU A 17 -25.59 -75.84 -37.42
CA LEU A 17 -25.22 -74.69 -38.24
C LEU A 17 -26.11 -73.48 -37.95
N GLU A 18 -27.43 -73.69 -37.82
CA GLU A 18 -28.36 -72.63 -37.42
C GLU A 18 -28.06 -72.09 -36.02
N LYS A 19 -27.86 -72.97 -35.03
CA LYS A 19 -27.50 -72.55 -33.67
C LYS A 19 -26.15 -71.82 -33.64
N GLY A 20 -25.18 -72.29 -34.42
CA GLY A 20 -23.87 -71.63 -34.55
C GLY A 20 -23.98 -70.23 -35.17
N ARG A 21 -24.80 -70.07 -36.21
CA ARG A 21 -25.06 -68.75 -36.82
C ARG A 21 -25.79 -67.82 -35.87
N ALA A 22 -26.84 -68.29 -35.20
CA ALA A 22 -27.60 -67.50 -34.24
C ALA A 22 -26.72 -67.00 -33.08
N GLU A 23 -25.83 -67.85 -32.57
CA GLU A 23 -24.89 -67.47 -31.52
C GLU A 23 -23.82 -66.48 -32.01
N ALA A 24 -23.30 -66.67 -33.23
CA ALA A 24 -22.36 -65.72 -33.84
C ALA A 24 -23.00 -64.34 -34.05
N ASP A 25 -24.25 -64.30 -34.54
CA ASP A 25 -25.01 -63.06 -34.71
C ASP A 25 -25.28 -62.38 -33.37
N ARG A 26 -25.60 -63.15 -32.32
CA ARG A 26 -25.77 -62.64 -30.95
C ARG A 26 -24.49 -62.00 -30.43
N VAL A 27 -23.36 -62.69 -30.53
CA VAL A 27 -22.06 -62.18 -30.08
C VAL A 27 -21.66 -60.93 -30.86
N LEU A 28 -21.88 -60.89 -32.18
CA LEU A 28 -21.63 -59.71 -33.01
C LEU A 28 -22.51 -58.53 -32.61
N ALA A 29 -23.78 -58.76 -32.32
CA ALA A 29 -24.70 -57.71 -31.86
C ALA A 29 -24.30 -57.15 -30.49
N GLU A 30 -23.94 -58.02 -29.54
CA GLU A 30 -23.44 -57.61 -28.22
C GLU A 30 -22.12 -56.82 -28.33
N ALA A 31 -21.18 -57.28 -29.15
CA ALA A 31 -19.92 -56.59 -29.39
C ALA A 31 -20.11 -55.21 -30.03
N ARG A 32 -21.04 -55.07 -31.00
CA ARG A 32 -21.38 -53.78 -31.61
C ARG A 32 -22.00 -52.82 -30.60
N LYS A 33 -22.95 -53.31 -29.80
CA LYS A 33 -23.59 -52.51 -28.75
C LYS A 33 -22.57 -52.02 -27.71
N GLU A 34 -21.62 -52.87 -27.33
CA GLU A 34 -20.58 -52.51 -26.38
C GLU A 34 -19.58 -51.50 -26.98
N ALA A 35 -19.21 -51.66 -28.25
CA ALA A 35 -18.38 -50.69 -28.96
C ALA A 35 -19.07 -49.31 -29.05
N GLU A 36 -20.37 -49.27 -29.37
CA GLU A 36 -21.16 -48.04 -29.37
C GLU A 36 -21.22 -47.40 -27.98
N ARG A 37 -21.39 -48.19 -26.92
CA ARG A 37 -21.37 -47.72 -25.53
C ARG A 37 -20.03 -47.09 -25.16
N ILE A 38 -18.92 -47.75 -25.47
CA ILE A 38 -17.57 -47.25 -25.18
C ILE A 38 -17.31 -45.93 -25.92
N VAL A 39 -17.69 -45.85 -27.20
CA VAL A 39 -17.53 -44.63 -28.00
C VAL A 39 -18.38 -43.49 -27.44
N ALA A 40 -19.63 -43.76 -27.07
CA ALA A 40 -20.51 -42.76 -26.46
C ALA A 40 -19.96 -42.25 -25.12
N GLU A 41 -19.46 -43.14 -24.27
CA GLU A 41 -18.85 -42.78 -22.98
C GLU A 41 -17.57 -41.96 -23.17
N ALA A 42 -16.70 -42.35 -24.12
CA ALA A 42 -15.50 -41.60 -24.44
C ALA A 42 -15.82 -40.19 -24.95
N HIS A 43 -16.85 -40.03 -25.79
CA HIS A 43 -17.31 -38.71 -26.24
C HIS A 43 -17.87 -37.87 -25.08
N ALA A 44 -18.69 -38.45 -24.21
CA ALA A 44 -19.24 -37.76 -23.06
C ALA A 44 -18.15 -37.30 -22.08
N GLU A 45 -17.13 -38.12 -21.87
CA GLU A 45 -15.99 -37.78 -21.03
C GLU A 45 -15.13 -36.68 -21.66
N ALA A 46 -14.85 -36.77 -22.97
CA ALA A 46 -14.14 -35.73 -23.70
C ALA A 46 -14.87 -34.38 -23.62
N ASP A 47 -16.18 -34.36 -23.84
CA ASP A 47 -17.00 -33.15 -23.73
C ASP A 47 -16.98 -32.57 -22.31
N SER A 48 -17.02 -33.43 -21.29
CA SER A 48 -16.92 -33.03 -19.89
C SER A 48 -15.56 -32.39 -19.58
N ILE A 49 -14.47 -32.98 -20.08
CA ILE A 49 -13.11 -32.43 -19.92
C ILE A 49 -13.01 -31.06 -20.59
N VAL A 50 -13.50 -30.92 -21.83
CA VAL A 50 -13.48 -29.64 -22.56
C VAL A 50 -14.27 -28.57 -21.81
N ARG A 51 -15.49 -28.89 -21.34
CA ARG A 51 -16.30 -27.93 -20.56
C ARG A 51 -15.61 -27.50 -19.27
N LYS A 52 -15.02 -28.45 -18.53
CA LYS A 52 -14.27 -28.13 -17.29
C LYS A 52 -13.05 -27.26 -17.59
N ALA A 53 -12.32 -27.54 -18.67
CA ALA A 53 -11.17 -26.74 -19.09
C ALA A 53 -11.58 -25.31 -19.46
N GLN A 54 -12.69 -25.14 -20.20
CA GLN A 54 -13.22 -23.82 -20.56
C GLN A 54 -13.66 -23.02 -19.33
N ALA A 55 -14.42 -23.63 -18.42
CA ALA A 55 -14.84 -22.96 -17.18
C ALA A 55 -13.64 -22.52 -16.33
N LYS A 56 -12.64 -23.39 -16.18
CA LYS A 56 -11.40 -23.06 -15.46
C LYS A 56 -10.62 -21.93 -16.14
N ALA A 57 -10.57 -21.91 -17.47
CA ALA A 57 -9.91 -20.86 -18.22
C ALA A 57 -10.61 -19.51 -18.03
N GLU A 58 -11.95 -19.49 -18.02
CA GLU A 58 -12.74 -18.29 -17.76
C GLU A 58 -12.53 -17.76 -16.33
N ASP A 59 -12.54 -18.66 -15.34
CA ASP A 59 -12.29 -18.29 -13.94
C ASP A 59 -10.88 -17.73 -13.73
N VAL A 60 -9.86 -18.37 -14.33
CA VAL A 60 -8.49 -17.85 -14.31
C VAL A 60 -8.43 -16.47 -14.97
N GLY A 61 -9.07 -16.28 -16.12
CA GLY A 61 -9.11 -14.99 -16.80
C GLY A 61 -9.73 -13.87 -15.95
N LYS A 62 -10.87 -14.14 -15.30
CA LYS A 62 -11.53 -13.19 -14.39
C LYS A 62 -10.65 -12.85 -13.18
N ASN A 63 -10.02 -13.85 -12.57
CA ASN A 63 -9.15 -13.65 -11.42
C ASN A 63 -7.91 -12.84 -11.80
N THR A 64 -7.25 -13.18 -12.91
CA THR A 64 -6.08 -12.44 -13.41
C THR A 64 -6.42 -10.98 -13.73
N MET A 65 -7.57 -10.71 -14.37
CA MET A 65 -7.98 -9.33 -14.63
C MET A 65 -8.22 -8.54 -13.34
N THR A 66 -8.77 -9.18 -12.32
CA THR A 66 -8.98 -8.56 -10.99
C THR A 66 -7.65 -8.25 -10.30
N GLU A 67 -6.69 -9.17 -10.36
CA GLU A 67 -5.35 -8.98 -9.81
C GLU A 67 -4.59 -7.86 -10.52
N ILE A 68 -4.65 -7.80 -11.85
CA ILE A 68 -4.05 -6.71 -12.64
C ILE A 68 -4.66 -5.36 -12.25
N ALA A 69 -5.99 -5.29 -12.13
CA ALA A 69 -6.67 -4.07 -11.71
C ALA A 69 -6.26 -3.65 -10.28
N LEU A 70 -6.10 -4.59 -9.37
CA LEU A 70 -5.60 -4.33 -8.02
C LEU A 70 -4.16 -3.80 -8.04
N ALA A 71 -3.26 -4.47 -8.76
CA ALA A 71 -1.87 -4.04 -8.91
C ALA A 71 -1.77 -2.63 -9.52
N GLY A 72 -2.61 -2.31 -10.52
CA GLY A 72 -2.72 -0.98 -11.10
C GLY A 72 -3.13 0.08 -10.07
N ARG A 73 -4.16 -0.19 -9.26
CA ARG A 73 -4.58 0.72 -8.17
C ARG A 73 -3.46 0.92 -7.14
N GLN A 74 -2.75 -0.14 -6.78
CA GLN A 74 -1.61 -0.05 -5.85
C GLN A 74 -0.46 0.76 -6.43
N ALA A 75 -0.14 0.61 -7.72
CA ALA A 75 0.87 1.40 -8.40
C ALA A 75 0.52 2.90 -8.41
N VAL A 76 -0.73 3.24 -8.75
CA VAL A 76 -1.21 4.63 -8.69
C VAL A 76 -1.11 5.19 -7.28
N ALA A 77 -1.52 4.43 -6.26
CA ALA A 77 -1.44 4.87 -4.87
C ALA A 77 0.01 5.12 -4.43
N LYS A 78 0.95 4.25 -4.83
CA LYS A 78 2.37 4.41 -4.55
C LYS A 78 2.94 5.66 -5.20
N ILE A 79 2.63 5.91 -6.48
CA ILE A 79 3.06 7.12 -7.19
C ILE A 79 2.51 8.38 -6.51
N LYS A 80 1.21 8.40 -6.16
CA LYS A 80 0.60 9.53 -5.43
C LYS A 80 1.34 9.79 -4.10
N SER A 81 1.72 8.74 -3.38
CA SER A 81 2.48 8.84 -2.12
C SER A 81 3.90 9.37 -2.31
N GLU A 82 4.61 8.91 -3.35
CA GLU A 82 5.95 9.40 -3.68
C GLU A 82 5.91 10.87 -4.10
N ILE A 83 4.95 11.28 -4.93
CA ILE A 83 4.73 12.68 -5.30
C ILE A 83 4.43 13.52 -4.06
N ALA A 84 3.56 13.05 -3.16
CA ALA A 84 3.28 13.74 -1.91
C ALA A 84 4.55 13.96 -1.09
N SER A 85 5.38 12.93 -0.98
CA SER A 85 6.62 12.98 -0.22
C SER A 85 7.63 13.95 -0.84
N LEU A 86 7.74 13.98 -2.18
CA LEU A 86 8.60 14.91 -2.90
C LEU A 86 8.14 16.36 -2.74
N ILE A 87 6.82 16.62 -2.83
CA ILE A 87 6.26 17.96 -2.62
C ILE A 87 6.60 18.43 -1.21
N VAL A 88 6.28 17.61 -0.21
CA VAL A 88 6.54 17.92 1.20
C VAL A 88 8.04 18.19 1.43
N ALA A 89 8.92 17.31 0.94
CA ALA A 89 10.36 17.48 1.09
C ALA A 89 10.86 18.79 0.46
N ARG A 90 10.39 19.14 -0.74
CA ARG A 90 10.82 20.37 -1.42
C ARG A 90 10.26 21.63 -0.75
N THR A 91 8.98 21.65 -0.41
CA THR A 91 8.35 22.83 0.23
C THR A 91 8.90 23.07 1.61
N THR A 92 9.16 22.00 2.36
CA THR A 92 9.63 22.12 3.73
C THR A 92 11.13 22.43 3.79
N SER A 93 11.98 21.75 3.01
CA SER A 93 13.44 21.98 3.10
C SER A 93 13.86 23.39 2.65
N GLU A 94 13.26 23.95 1.60
CA GLU A 94 13.56 25.32 1.15
C GLU A 94 12.87 26.38 2.03
N GLY A 95 11.62 26.11 2.45
CA GLY A 95 10.85 27.02 3.30
C GLY A 95 11.42 27.14 4.72
N VAL A 96 11.78 26.01 5.34
CA VAL A 96 12.36 25.97 6.68
C VAL A 96 13.72 26.63 6.70
N LYS A 97 14.61 26.34 5.75
CA LYS A 97 15.93 27.01 5.70
C LYS A 97 15.81 28.53 5.61
N LYS A 98 14.81 29.05 4.89
CA LYS A 98 14.56 30.49 4.80
C LYS A 98 13.91 31.05 6.08
N ALA A 99 12.93 30.36 6.64
CA ALA A 99 12.21 30.79 7.84
C ALA A 99 13.05 30.68 9.13
N SER A 100 13.87 29.64 9.27
CA SER A 100 14.78 29.45 10.42
C SER A 100 15.84 30.54 10.54
N LEU A 101 16.11 31.28 9.46
CA LEU A 101 17.03 32.41 9.43
C LEU A 101 16.32 33.77 9.43
N ASP A 102 14.97 33.78 9.42
CA ASP A 102 14.18 35.00 9.43
C ASP A 102 14.05 35.53 10.88
N PRO A 103 14.61 36.72 11.19
CA PRO A 103 14.57 37.26 12.54
C PRO A 103 13.15 37.52 13.06
N ASP A 104 12.21 37.89 12.18
CA ASP A 104 10.82 38.14 12.57
C ASP A 104 10.13 36.83 12.98
N PHE A 105 10.40 35.75 12.25
CA PHE A 105 9.85 34.43 12.55
C PHE A 105 10.36 33.89 13.90
N ILE A 106 11.67 33.97 14.15
CA ILE A 106 12.27 33.51 15.42
C ILE A 106 11.67 34.31 16.60
N ARG A 107 11.51 35.62 16.46
CA ARG A 107 10.85 36.46 17.48
C ARG A 107 9.44 35.97 17.79
N GLU A 108 8.59 35.84 16.77
CA GLU A 108 7.20 35.42 16.97
C GLU A 108 7.12 34.04 17.62
N MET A 109 8.02 33.12 17.24
CA MET A 109 8.13 31.81 17.87
C MET A 109 8.51 31.89 19.35
N LEU A 110 9.51 32.69 19.71
CA LEU A 110 9.93 32.86 21.11
C LEU A 110 8.82 33.48 21.96
N LEU A 111 8.10 34.48 21.43
CA LEU A 111 6.94 35.06 22.10
C LEU A 111 5.80 34.03 22.27
N ALA A 112 5.55 33.19 21.26
CA ALA A 112 4.56 32.14 21.35
C ALA A 112 4.94 31.06 22.38
N VAL A 113 6.21 30.65 22.45
CA VAL A 113 6.71 29.72 23.47
C VAL A 113 6.55 30.33 24.86
N ALA A 114 6.96 31.58 25.06
CA ALA A 114 6.83 32.28 26.34
C ALA A 114 5.37 32.38 26.83
N ARG A 115 4.46 32.73 25.92
CA ARG A 115 3.02 32.81 26.23
C ARG A 115 2.44 31.45 26.64
N ASN A 116 2.80 30.38 25.92
CA ASN A 116 2.29 29.04 26.21
C ASN A 116 2.94 28.42 27.45
N TRP A 117 4.21 28.72 27.73
CA TRP A 117 4.95 28.23 28.89
C TRP A 117 4.42 28.82 30.20
N ASN A 118 4.15 30.14 30.19
CA ASN A 118 3.59 30.85 31.35
C ASN A 118 2.07 30.61 31.55
N GLY A 119 1.42 29.86 30.65
CA GLY A 119 -0.03 29.63 30.65
C GLY A 119 -0.50 28.40 31.44
N ALA A 120 0.40 27.51 31.88
CA ALA A 120 0.03 26.23 32.51
C ALA A 120 0.20 26.18 34.03
N GLU A 121 1.22 26.84 34.60
CA GLU A 121 1.44 26.91 36.05
C GLU A 121 1.85 28.34 36.41
N GLY A 122 1.11 28.97 37.33
CA GLY A 122 1.12 30.42 37.64
C GLY A 122 2.39 30.98 38.29
N GLY A 123 3.59 30.60 37.82
CA GLY A 123 4.86 31.23 38.17
C GLY A 123 5.44 32.01 36.98
N LYS A 124 6.10 33.14 37.24
CA LYS A 124 6.93 33.82 36.23
C LYS A 124 8.17 32.95 35.99
N VAL A 125 8.13 32.10 34.96
CA VAL A 125 9.30 31.33 34.55
C VAL A 125 10.17 32.22 33.67
N GLU A 126 11.44 32.43 34.07
CA GLU A 126 12.45 33.03 33.21
C GLU A 126 12.95 31.97 32.22
N LEU A 127 12.68 32.20 30.94
CA LEU A 127 13.13 31.36 29.84
C LEU A 127 14.43 31.88 29.27
N GLU A 128 15.35 30.98 28.96
CA GLU A 128 16.56 31.28 28.20
C GLU A 128 16.42 30.70 26.79
N ALA A 129 16.61 31.54 25.78
CA ALA A 129 16.62 31.20 24.37
C ALA A 129 18.04 31.29 23.82
N LEU A 130 18.62 30.16 23.42
CA LEU A 130 19.97 30.09 22.88
C LEU A 130 19.95 30.05 21.35
N LEU A 131 20.57 31.06 20.73
CA LEU A 131 20.71 31.21 19.27
C LEU A 131 22.15 30.88 18.80
N PRO A 132 22.34 30.55 17.50
CA PRO A 132 23.65 30.29 16.93
C PRO A 132 24.52 31.55 16.93
N GLU A 133 25.72 31.46 17.52
CA GLU A 133 26.67 32.59 17.52
C GLU A 133 27.08 33.02 16.10
N ALA A 134 27.06 32.10 15.13
CA ALA A 134 27.40 32.37 13.74
C ALA A 134 26.45 33.40 13.07
N GLU A 135 25.19 33.44 13.49
CA GLU A 135 24.15 34.33 12.93
C GLU A 135 23.97 35.62 13.74
N ARG A 136 24.81 35.82 14.77
CA ARG A 136 24.71 36.93 15.72
C ARG A 136 24.62 38.30 15.04
N LYS A 137 25.43 38.55 14.00
CA LYS A 137 25.41 39.84 13.29
C LYS A 137 24.09 40.13 12.57
N THR A 138 23.44 39.09 12.05
CA THR A 138 22.18 39.18 11.31
C THR A 138 21.01 39.38 12.26
N LEU A 139 21.04 38.67 13.38
CA LEU A 139 19.96 38.61 14.35
C LEU A 139 20.05 39.74 15.40
N ASP A 140 21.24 40.19 15.82
CA ASP A 140 21.42 41.25 16.82
C ASP A 140 20.60 42.51 16.47
N ALA A 141 20.68 43.00 15.23
CA ALA A 141 19.95 44.20 14.79
C ALA A 141 18.42 44.06 14.83
N ALA A 142 17.89 42.84 14.65
CA ALA A 142 16.46 42.58 14.73
C ALA A 142 16.02 42.36 16.18
N PHE A 143 16.82 41.64 16.95
CA PHE A 143 16.55 41.34 18.35
C PHE A 143 16.75 42.56 19.27
N GLU A 144 17.59 43.54 18.94
CA GLU A 144 17.68 44.81 19.68
C GLU A 144 16.34 45.55 19.75
N LYS A 145 15.56 45.52 18.67
CA LYS A 145 14.23 46.15 18.61
C LYS A 145 13.19 45.36 19.40
N SER A 146 13.34 44.04 19.45
CA SER A 146 12.38 43.13 20.08
C SER A 146 12.79 42.66 21.48
N ALA A 147 13.99 43.02 21.94
CA ALA A 147 14.53 42.63 23.24
C ALA A 147 13.62 43.09 24.38
N LYS A 148 13.05 44.29 24.29
CA LYS A 148 12.11 44.80 25.29
C LYS A 148 10.85 43.95 25.39
N GLU A 149 10.33 43.47 24.26
CA GLU A 149 9.11 42.66 24.20
C GLU A 149 9.36 41.23 24.67
N LEU A 150 10.49 40.64 24.27
CA LEU A 150 10.91 39.30 24.68
C LEU A 150 11.22 39.27 26.19
N LEU A 151 11.91 40.27 26.71
CA LEU A 151 12.16 40.42 28.15
C LEU A 151 10.86 40.65 28.93
N ALA A 152 9.93 41.46 28.40
CA ALA A 152 8.62 41.63 29.01
C ALA A 152 7.81 40.32 29.04
N ALA A 153 8.04 39.43 28.07
CA ALA A 153 7.47 38.08 28.03
C ALA A 153 8.26 37.06 28.90
N GLY A 154 9.35 37.47 29.55
CA GLY A 154 10.17 36.61 30.40
C GLY A 154 11.20 35.76 29.65
N VAL A 155 11.56 36.13 28.42
CA VAL A 155 12.57 35.44 27.60
C VAL A 155 13.86 36.24 27.57
N GLU A 156 14.94 35.63 28.05
CA GLU A 156 16.31 36.11 27.89
C GLU A 156 16.94 35.44 26.67
N VAL A 157 17.51 36.24 25.77
CA VAL A 157 18.13 35.75 24.54
C VAL A 157 19.63 35.68 24.72
N GLY A 158 20.19 34.48 24.59
CA GLY A 158 21.62 34.18 24.67
C GLY A 158 22.17 33.61 23.37
N TRP A 159 23.49 33.53 23.28
CA TRP A 159 24.23 32.99 22.13
C TRP A 159 25.00 31.76 22.54
N SER A 160 24.98 30.70 21.74
CA SER A 160 25.69 29.46 22.01
C SER A 160 26.45 28.95 20.80
N LYS A 161 27.65 28.41 21.03
CA LYS A 161 28.46 27.69 20.03
C LYS A 161 27.95 26.27 19.76
N GLU A 162 27.15 25.74 20.67
CA GLU A 162 26.58 24.40 20.56
C GLU A 162 25.34 24.37 19.65
N VAL A 163 24.66 25.51 19.51
CA VAL A 163 23.52 25.67 18.61
C VAL A 163 24.07 26.03 17.24
N LYS A 164 24.00 25.08 16.31
CA LYS A 164 24.49 25.28 14.93
C LYS A 164 23.41 25.82 13.99
N THR A 165 22.16 25.41 14.19
CA THR A 165 20.98 25.84 13.41
C THR A 165 19.76 25.94 14.32
N GLY A 166 18.81 26.81 13.99
CA GLY A 166 17.59 27.02 14.76
C GLY A 166 17.86 27.68 16.13
N PHE A 167 17.10 27.31 17.17
CA PHE A 167 17.28 27.84 18.53
C PHE A 167 16.88 26.82 19.60
N ARG A 168 17.36 27.00 20.84
CA ARG A 168 16.93 26.18 22.00
C ARG A 168 16.24 27.06 23.03
N VAL A 169 15.17 26.58 23.65
CA VAL A 169 14.49 27.30 24.72
C VAL A 169 14.36 26.40 25.94
N GLY A 170 14.68 26.92 27.13
CA GLY A 170 14.57 26.19 28.39
C GLY A 170 14.43 27.14 29.58
N ALA A 171 14.15 26.59 30.76
CA ALA A 171 14.13 27.37 32.00
C ALA A 171 15.57 27.70 32.46
N LYS A 172 15.78 28.92 32.94
CA LYS A 172 17.10 29.44 33.35
C LYS A 172 17.71 28.74 34.57
N GLU A 173 16.89 28.29 35.52
CA GLU A 173 17.34 27.65 36.77
C GLU A 173 17.44 26.12 36.70
N GLY A 174 17.94 25.60 35.59
CA GLY A 174 18.29 24.17 35.47
C GLY A 174 17.08 23.32 35.11
N GLY A 175 16.83 23.19 33.81
CA GLY A 175 15.78 22.35 33.27
C GLY A 175 16.07 21.89 31.85
N TYR A 176 15.16 21.06 31.34
CA TYR A 176 15.14 20.54 29.98
C TYR A 176 15.09 21.68 28.95
N TYR A 177 15.93 21.60 27.91
CA TYR A 177 15.88 22.50 26.75
C TYR A 177 15.12 21.83 25.63
N ILE A 178 14.15 22.54 25.06
CA ILE A 178 13.51 22.17 23.81
C ILE A 178 14.35 22.76 22.67
N SER A 179 14.86 21.88 21.82
CA SER A 179 15.56 22.27 20.60
C SER A 179 14.57 22.44 19.46
N PHE A 180 14.68 23.56 18.75
CA PHE A 180 13.98 23.85 17.51
C PHE A 180 15.01 23.99 16.40
N SER A 181 15.55 22.87 15.92
CA SER A 181 16.45 22.85 14.77
C SER A 181 15.68 22.85 13.45
N ASP A 182 16.37 23.08 12.35
CA ASP A 182 15.79 22.93 11.00
C ASP A 182 15.14 21.56 10.81
N ALA A 183 15.75 20.49 11.36
CA ALA A 183 15.23 19.14 11.25
C ALA A 183 13.92 18.96 12.06
N ASP A 184 13.82 19.61 13.22
CA ASP A 184 12.62 19.55 14.08
C ASP A 184 11.44 20.29 13.43
N LEU A 185 11.71 21.46 12.87
CA LEU A 185 10.72 22.23 12.10
C LEU A 185 10.32 21.50 10.81
N GLU A 186 11.29 20.89 10.12
CA GLU A 186 11.03 20.08 8.93
C GLU A 186 10.14 18.88 9.25
N ALA A 187 10.40 18.16 10.34
CA ALA A 187 9.59 17.04 10.77
C ALA A 187 8.15 17.47 11.11
N LEU A 188 7.99 18.58 11.84
CA LEU A 188 6.68 19.11 12.24
C LEU A 188 5.85 19.53 11.01
N LEU A 189 6.43 20.37 10.15
CA LEU A 189 5.76 20.85 8.93
C LEU A 189 5.50 19.71 7.95
N SER A 190 6.43 18.75 7.83
CA SER A 190 6.23 17.58 6.99
C SER A 190 5.07 16.71 7.46
N GLY A 191 4.91 16.52 8.78
CA GLY A 191 3.77 15.82 9.35
C GLY A 191 2.44 16.50 9.00
N TYR A 192 2.38 17.82 9.18
CA TYR A 192 1.18 18.62 8.87
C TYR A 192 0.84 18.65 7.37
N LEU A 193 1.83 18.91 6.52
CA LEU A 193 1.66 18.98 5.08
C LEU A 193 1.35 17.61 4.48
N ARG A 194 1.92 16.52 5.00
CA ARG A 194 1.60 15.15 4.57
C ARG A 194 0.10 14.88 4.69
N GLU A 195 -0.55 15.30 5.78
CA GLU A 195 -2.00 15.10 5.95
C GLU A 195 -2.82 15.92 4.96
N LYS A 196 -2.41 17.16 4.65
CA LYS A 196 -3.12 18.02 3.69
C LYS A 196 -2.90 17.59 2.24
N VAL A 197 -1.65 17.35 1.85
CA VAL A 197 -1.27 16.89 0.50
C VAL A 197 -1.89 15.53 0.23
N SER A 198 -1.89 14.62 1.21
CA SER A 198 -2.62 13.35 1.12
C SER A 198 -4.12 13.60 0.88
N ARG A 199 -4.77 14.45 1.68
CA ARG A 199 -6.17 14.80 1.43
C ARG A 199 -6.40 15.37 0.03
N MET A 200 -5.54 16.22 -0.50
CA MET A 200 -5.70 16.79 -1.85
C MET A 200 -5.54 15.74 -2.96
N LEU A 201 -4.54 14.86 -2.85
CA LEU A 201 -4.23 13.86 -3.88
C LEU A 201 -5.19 12.65 -3.87
N PHE A 202 -5.74 12.33 -2.70
CA PHE A 202 -6.61 11.16 -2.51
C PHE A 202 -8.11 11.50 -2.37
N LYS A 203 -8.51 12.77 -2.16
CA LYS A 203 -9.93 13.19 -2.18
C LYS A 203 -10.44 13.69 -3.53
N ALA A 204 -9.58 13.83 -4.55
CA ALA A 204 -10.00 14.24 -5.89
C ALA A 204 -10.84 13.16 -6.63
N ASP A 205 -10.96 11.95 -6.08
CA ASP A 205 -11.68 10.82 -6.66
C ASP A 205 -13.04 10.55 -5.95
N LYS A 206 -13.85 11.59 -5.72
CA LYS A 206 -15.27 11.46 -5.32
C LYS A 206 -16.19 12.13 -6.33
#